data_AF-S8DSH7-F1
#
_entry.id   AF-S8DSH7-F1
#
_cell.length_a   1.000
_cell.length_b   1.000
_cell.length_c   1.000
_cell.angle_alpha   90.00
_cell.angle_beta   90.00
_cell.angle_gamma   90.00
#
_symmetry.space_group_name_H-M   'P 1'
#
loop_
_entity.id
_entity.type
_entity.pdbx_description
1 polymer ?
#
loop_
_entity_poly.entity_id
_entity_poly.type
_entity_poly.pdbx_seq_one_letter_code
_entity_poly.pdbx_strand_id
1 'polypeptide(L)'
;MFLRRAFSGTLLSAAKSDTSSTFASFASAPRNPLEEFFEADRNPDDEKPVVYGRSWKASELRLKSWDDLHKLWYVLLKEKNMLMTQRNMLHAQNLRFPNPERLPKVRKSMCRIKHVLTERAIAEPDPRRSSQMKTMINAL
;
A
#
# COMPACT_ATOMS: atom_id res chain seq x y z
N MET A 1 -68.77 28.77 -40.51
CA MET A 1 -67.58 27.93 -40.80
C MET A 1 -66.37 28.80 -40.50
N PHE A 2 -65.55 28.57 -39.47
CA PHE A 2 -64.69 27.41 -39.26
C PHE A 2 -64.31 27.26 -37.77
N LEU A 3 -64.27 26.01 -37.30
CA LEU A 3 -63.62 25.59 -36.05
C LEU A 3 -62.09 25.65 -36.20
N ARG A 4 -61.38 25.89 -35.08
CA ARG A 4 -60.07 25.26 -34.74
C ARG A 4 -59.74 25.55 -33.27
N ARG A 5 -60.01 24.58 -32.39
CA ARG A 5 -59.04 23.64 -31.78
C ARG A 5 -58.07 24.33 -30.81
N ALA A 6 -58.45 24.34 -29.54
CA ALA A 6 -57.55 24.50 -28.41
C ALA A 6 -56.63 23.27 -28.31
N PHE A 7 -55.32 23.51 -28.23
CA PHE A 7 -54.38 22.51 -27.76
C PHE A 7 -53.71 23.07 -26.51
N SER A 8 -54.11 22.50 -25.38
CA SER A 8 -53.53 22.71 -24.06
C SER A 8 -52.05 22.34 -24.09
N GLY A 9 -51.21 23.24 -23.58
CA GLY A 9 -49.80 23.00 -23.37
C GLY A 9 -49.59 22.01 -22.23
N THR A 10 -48.82 20.95 -22.50
CA THR A 10 -48.27 20.07 -21.46
C THR A 10 -46.77 20.34 -21.40
N LEU A 11 -46.33 21.03 -20.35
CA LEU A 11 -44.91 21.15 -20.03
C LEU A 11 -44.45 19.79 -19.47
N LEU A 12 -43.65 19.06 -20.25
CA LEU A 12 -42.92 17.90 -19.74
C LEU A 12 -41.77 18.41 -18.85
N SER A 13 -41.93 18.23 -17.54
CA SER A 13 -40.85 18.44 -16.57
C SER A 13 -39.88 17.27 -16.64
N ALA A 14 -38.64 17.53 -17.05
CA ALA A 14 -37.57 16.55 -17.02
C ALA A 14 -37.10 16.35 -15.57
N ALA A 15 -37.61 15.30 -14.92
CA ALA A 15 -37.12 14.84 -13.64
C ALA A 15 -35.67 14.33 -13.82
N LYS A 16 -34.70 15.08 -13.30
CA LYS A 16 -33.32 14.59 -13.14
C LYS A 16 -33.37 13.46 -12.12
N SER A 17 -33.13 12.24 -12.56
CA SER A 17 -32.88 11.12 -11.66
C SER A 17 -31.49 11.30 -11.07
N ASP A 18 -31.42 11.93 -9.90
CA ASP A 18 -30.24 11.82 -9.04
C ASP A 18 -30.16 10.36 -8.59
N THR A 19 -29.39 9.55 -9.32
CA THR A 19 -28.90 8.26 -8.83
C THR A 19 -27.94 8.55 -7.67
N SER A 20 -28.51 8.88 -6.52
CA SER A 20 -27.84 8.78 -5.24
C SER A 20 -27.59 7.30 -5.02
N SER A 21 -26.40 6.82 -5.37
CA SER A 21 -25.96 5.49 -4.99
C SER A 21 -25.89 5.46 -3.47
N THR A 22 -26.97 5.05 -2.84
CA THR A 22 -27.01 4.71 -1.43
C THR A 22 -26.14 3.48 -1.26
N PHE A 23 -24.89 3.67 -0.85
CA PHE A 23 -24.06 2.58 -0.35
C PHE A 23 -24.64 2.15 1.01
N ALA A 24 -25.68 1.33 0.93
CA ALA A 24 -26.33 0.76 2.11
C ALA A 24 -25.46 -0.35 2.68
N SER A 25 -25.12 -0.16 3.96
CA SER A 25 -24.87 -1.20 4.96
C SER A 25 -23.49 -1.88 4.93
N PHE A 26 -22.67 -1.38 5.85
CA PHE A 26 -21.55 -2.03 6.54
C PHE A 26 -21.90 -3.46 6.97
N ALA A 27 -21.79 -4.42 6.05
CA ALA A 27 -21.29 -5.72 6.40
C ALA A 27 -19.77 -5.60 6.45
N SER A 28 -19.12 -6.15 7.48
CA SER A 28 -17.67 -6.41 7.46
C SER A 28 -17.42 -7.41 6.32
N ALA A 29 -17.38 -6.92 5.08
CA ALA A 29 -16.95 -7.68 3.94
C ALA A 29 -15.54 -8.22 4.25
N PRO A 30 -15.21 -9.46 3.83
CA PRO A 30 -13.83 -9.91 3.90
C PRO A 30 -12.97 -8.84 3.24
N ARG A 31 -11.98 -8.31 3.98
CA ARG A 31 -11.08 -7.24 3.51
C ARG A 31 -10.61 -7.60 2.10
N ASN A 32 -10.83 -6.70 1.15
CA ASN A 32 -10.44 -6.94 -0.24
C ASN A 32 -8.90 -7.02 -0.27
N PRO A 33 -8.30 -8.15 -0.72
CA PRO A 33 -6.84 -8.30 -0.72
C PRO A 33 -6.12 -7.23 -1.55
N LEU A 34 -6.80 -6.63 -2.53
CA LEU A 34 -6.25 -5.57 -3.37
C LEU A 34 -6.11 -4.24 -2.63
N GLU A 35 -6.87 -4.03 -1.55
CA GLU A 35 -6.78 -2.79 -0.75
C GLU A 35 -5.39 -2.65 -0.10
N GLU A 36 -4.64 -3.74 0.12
CA GLU A 36 -3.28 -3.68 0.66
C GLU A 36 -2.27 -2.94 -0.24
N PHE A 37 -2.59 -2.74 -1.52
CA PHE A 37 -1.75 -1.97 -2.45
C PHE A 37 -1.99 -0.46 -2.38
N PHE A 38 -3.00 -0.01 -1.63
CA PHE A 38 -3.41 1.39 -1.53
C PHE A 38 -3.40 1.85 -0.07
N GLU A 39 -3.24 3.16 0.15
CA GLU A 39 -3.32 3.74 1.50
C GLU A 39 -4.81 3.85 1.90
N ALA A 40 -5.31 2.88 2.67
CA ALA A 40 -6.74 2.76 2.98
C ALA A 40 -7.33 3.96 3.76
N ASP A 41 -6.53 4.61 4.61
CA ASP A 41 -7.02 5.60 5.57
C ASP A 41 -6.56 7.04 5.29
N ARG A 42 -5.97 7.31 4.12
CA ARG A 42 -5.37 8.64 3.86
C ARG A 42 -6.32 9.53 3.08
N ASN A 43 -6.92 10.50 3.76
CA ASN A 43 -7.60 11.60 3.11
C ASN A 43 -6.55 12.62 2.63
N PRO A 44 -6.47 12.97 1.33
CA PRO A 44 -5.56 14.01 0.85
C PRO A 44 -5.80 15.39 1.48
N ASP A 45 -6.98 15.62 2.07
CA ASP A 45 -7.39 16.89 2.70
C ASP A 45 -6.93 17.04 4.16
N ASP A 46 -6.27 16.04 4.74
CA ASP A 46 -5.76 16.14 6.11
C ASP A 46 -4.57 17.13 6.18
N GLU A 47 -4.78 18.27 6.82
CA GLU A 47 -3.79 19.36 6.95
C GLU A 47 -2.52 18.97 7.74
N LYS A 48 -2.54 17.87 8.49
CA LYS A 48 -1.42 17.47 9.33
C LYS A 48 -0.37 16.71 8.51
N PRO A 49 0.89 17.21 8.43
CA PRO A 49 1.94 16.50 7.73
C PRO A 49 2.20 15.15 8.42
N VAL A 50 1.99 14.06 7.69
CA VAL A 50 2.27 12.70 8.18
C VAL A 50 3.77 12.53 8.36
N VAL A 51 4.21 12.38 9.60
CA VAL A 51 5.62 12.19 9.94
C VAL A 51 5.97 10.71 9.84
N TYR A 52 6.72 10.33 8.80
CA TYR A 52 7.25 8.97 8.68
C TYR A 52 8.53 8.82 9.49
N GLY A 53 8.59 7.74 10.28
CA GLY A 53 9.73 7.42 11.13
C GLY A 53 11.04 7.13 10.38
N ARG A 54 12.01 6.61 11.13
CA ARG A 54 13.33 6.22 10.61
C ARG A 54 13.38 4.76 10.16
N SER A 55 14.41 4.43 9.39
CA SER A 55 14.75 3.03 9.07
C SER A 55 15.30 2.26 10.29
N TRP A 56 15.04 0.96 10.33
CA TRP A 56 15.60 -0.01 11.28
C TRP A 56 17.13 0.00 11.30
N LYS A 57 17.76 0.05 12.48
CA LYS A 57 19.23 -0.07 12.61
C LYS A 57 19.64 -1.53 12.66
N ALA A 58 20.85 -1.85 12.18
CA ALA A 58 21.38 -3.21 12.22
C ALA A 58 21.48 -3.75 13.66
N SER A 59 21.89 -2.92 14.63
CA SER A 59 21.95 -3.29 16.05
C SER A 59 20.60 -3.76 16.60
N GLU A 60 19.50 -3.15 16.17
CA GLU A 60 18.14 -3.50 16.60
C GLU A 60 17.69 -4.83 16.00
N LEU A 61 18.05 -5.08 14.73
CA LEU A 61 17.70 -6.29 14.00
C LEU A 61 18.48 -7.51 14.50
N ARG A 62 19.72 -7.32 14.99
CA ARG A 62 20.53 -8.41 15.57
C ARG A 62 19.88 -9.07 16.78
N LEU A 63 19.06 -8.33 17.53
CA LEU A 63 18.37 -8.82 18.73
C LEU A 63 17.07 -9.57 18.42
N LYS A 64 16.66 -9.67 17.15
CA LYS A 64 15.38 -10.29 16.76
C LYS A 64 15.53 -11.75 16.34
N SER A 65 14.50 -12.55 16.58
CA SER A 65 14.46 -13.94 16.14
C SER A 65 14.43 -14.05 14.60
N TRP A 66 14.71 -15.23 14.06
CA TRP A 66 14.60 -15.44 12.60
C TRP A 66 13.16 -15.22 12.10
N ASP A 67 12.17 -15.70 12.85
CA ASP A 67 10.75 -15.55 12.52
C ASP A 67 10.28 -14.09 12.56
N ASP A 68 10.73 -13.30 13.55
CA ASP A 68 10.43 -11.86 13.59
C ASP A 68 11.03 -11.11 12.41
N LEU A 69 12.27 -11.44 12.03
CA LEU A 69 12.91 -10.83 10.86
C LEU A 69 12.18 -11.20 9.56
N HIS A 70 11.69 -12.43 9.46
CA HIS A 70 10.91 -12.90 8.32
C HIS A 70 9.53 -12.22 8.23
N LYS A 71 8.82 -12.10 9.36
CA LYS A 71 7.57 -11.32 9.44
C LYS A 71 7.80 -9.86 9.08
N LEU A 72 8.86 -9.25 9.63
CA LEU A 72 9.23 -7.88 9.32
C LEU A 72 9.57 -7.70 7.84
N TRP A 73 10.24 -8.68 7.22
CA TRP A 73 10.51 -8.66 5.78
C TRP A 73 9.22 -8.53 4.97
N TYR A 74 8.18 -9.30 5.29
CA TYR A 74 6.90 -9.21 4.59
C TYR A 74 6.14 -7.91 4.87
N VAL A 75 6.20 -7.38 6.08
CA VAL A 75 5.64 -6.05 6.38
C VAL A 75 6.30 -4.98 5.49
N LEU A 76 7.64 -5.00 5.40
CA LEU A 76 8.38 -4.08 4.54
C LEU A 76 8.13 -4.32 3.04
N LEU A 77 7.91 -5.57 2.64
CA LEU A 77 7.59 -5.93 1.26
C LEU A 77 6.21 -5.39 0.85
N LYS A 78 5.20 -5.54 1.70
CA LYS A 78 3.86 -4.96 1.48
C LYS A 78 3.92 -3.45 1.35
N GLU A 79 4.61 -2.78 2.29
CA GLU A 79 4.84 -1.33 2.25
C GLU A 79 5.55 -0.91 0.94
N LYS A 80 6.62 -1.60 0.55
CA LYS A 80 7.34 -1.33 -0.71
C LYS A 80 6.42 -1.45 -1.92
N ASN A 81 5.59 -2.50 -1.96
CA ASN A 81 4.66 -2.74 -3.07
C ASN A 81 3.60 -1.65 -3.13
N MET A 82 2.98 -1.29 -2.01
CA MET A 82 2.03 -0.17 -1.90
C MET A 82 2.65 1.15 -2.39
N LEU A 83 3.85 1.50 -1.92
CA LEU A 83 4.55 2.73 -2.34
C LEU A 83 4.88 2.74 -3.83
N MET A 84 5.25 1.59 -4.40
CA MET A 84 5.52 1.46 -5.83
C MET A 84 4.26 1.63 -6.66
N THR A 85 3.13 1.06 -6.24
CA THR A 85 1.82 1.25 -6.87
C THR A 85 1.44 2.74 -6.84
N GLN A 86 1.50 3.38 -5.68
CA GLN A 86 1.18 4.80 -5.54
C GLN A 86 2.08 5.69 -6.40
N ARG A 87 3.40 5.43 -6.42
CA ARG A 87 4.35 6.17 -7.25
C ARG A 87 4.02 6.05 -8.74
N ASN A 88 3.71 4.84 -9.21
CA ASN A 88 3.39 4.61 -10.61
C ASN A 88 2.06 5.27 -11.01
N MET A 89 1.04 5.20 -10.16
CA MET A 89 -0.24 5.87 -10.38
C MET A 89 -0.10 7.40 -10.47
N LEU A 90 0.60 8.01 -9.52
CA LEU A 90 0.81 9.46 -9.51
C LEU A 90 1.65 9.90 -10.71
N HIS A 91 2.67 9.13 -11.06
CA HIS A 91 3.46 9.39 -12.26
C HIS A 91 2.60 9.35 -13.54
N ALA A 92 1.69 8.38 -13.66
CA ALA A 92 0.77 8.29 -14.79
C ALA A 92 -0.22 9.46 -14.86
N GLN A 93 -0.54 10.08 -13.72
CA GLN A 93 -1.37 11.28 -13.61
C GLN A 93 -0.56 12.58 -13.64
N ASN A 94 0.75 12.52 -13.93
CA ASN A 94 1.68 13.65 -13.87
C ASN A 94 1.73 14.38 -12.51
N LEU A 95 1.39 13.68 -11.43
CA LEU A 95 1.44 14.17 -10.06
C LEU A 95 2.76 13.77 -9.37
N ARG A 96 3.22 14.62 -8.46
CA ARG A 96 4.44 14.35 -7.68
C ARG A 96 4.15 13.35 -6.56
N PHE A 97 5.05 12.37 -6.40
CA PHE A 97 4.97 11.40 -5.31
C PHE A 97 5.17 12.08 -3.94
N PRO A 98 4.21 11.94 -3.01
CA PRO A 98 4.35 12.48 -1.66
C PRO A 98 5.40 11.66 -0.89
N ASN A 99 6.29 12.36 -0.18
CA ASN A 99 7.27 11.76 0.73
C ASN A 99 8.19 10.71 0.07
N PRO A 100 9.01 11.12 -0.93
CA PRO A 100 9.89 10.21 -1.68
C PRO A 100 10.96 9.53 -0.82
N GLU A 101 11.22 10.01 0.39
CA GLU A 101 12.21 9.43 1.31
C GLU A 101 11.75 8.12 1.97
N ARG A 102 10.45 7.78 1.93
CA ARG A 102 9.91 6.52 2.47
C ARG A 102 10.50 5.29 1.79
N LEU A 103 10.52 5.29 0.46
CA LEU A 103 10.96 4.13 -0.32
C LEU A 103 12.45 3.78 -0.06
N PRO A 104 13.40 4.74 -0.04
CA PRO A 104 14.76 4.50 0.43
C PRO A 104 14.86 3.97 1.87
N LYS A 105 14.05 4.47 2.81
CA LYS A 105 14.04 3.99 4.21
C LYS A 105 13.65 2.51 4.29
N VAL A 106 12.60 2.10 3.57
CA VAL A 106 12.14 0.70 3.48
C VAL A 106 13.23 -0.19 2.88
N ARG A 107 13.77 0.20 1.72
CA ARG A 107 14.86 -0.54 1.06
C ARG A 107 16.10 -0.69 1.95
N LYS A 108 16.45 0.36 2.71
CA LYS A 108 17.58 0.33 3.65
C LYS A 108 17.33 -0.65 4.80
N SER A 109 16.11 -0.72 5.32
CA SER A 109 15.73 -1.71 6.32
C SER A 109 15.79 -3.14 5.79
N MET A 110 15.28 -3.38 4.58
CA MET A 110 15.38 -4.70 3.92
C MET A 110 16.84 -5.12 3.71
N CYS A 111 17.69 -4.22 3.22
CA CYS A 111 19.13 -4.46 3.05
C CYS A 111 19.80 -4.86 4.37
N ARG A 112 19.47 -4.18 5.48
CA ARG A 112 20.02 -4.50 6.81
C ARG A 112 19.53 -5.84 7.34
N ILE A 113 18.29 -6.25 7.05
CA ILE A 113 17.81 -7.59 7.40
C ILE A 113 18.66 -8.65 6.69
N LYS A 114 18.86 -8.52 5.38
CA LYS A 114 19.75 -9.42 4.63
C LYS A 114 21.15 -9.45 5.23
N HIS A 115 21.72 -8.29 5.51
CA HIS A 115 23.05 -8.19 6.13
C HIS A 115 23.14 -8.95 7.46
N VAL A 116 22.20 -8.73 8.40
CA VAL A 116 22.20 -9.43 9.70
C VAL A 116 21.99 -10.94 9.54
N LEU A 117 21.16 -11.38 8.59
CA LEU A 117 21.00 -12.81 8.31
C LEU A 117 22.28 -13.40 7.72
N THR A 118 22.99 -12.67 6.86
CA THR A 118 24.30 -13.10 6.32
C THR A 118 25.35 -13.17 7.43
N GLU A 119 25.41 -12.21 8.35
CA GLU A 119 26.30 -12.28 9.54
C GLU A 119 26.06 -13.58 10.32
N ARG A 120 24.79 -13.92 10.58
CA ARG A 120 24.41 -15.17 11.28
C ARG A 120 24.81 -16.42 10.50
N ALA A 121 24.63 -16.42 9.18
CA ALA A 121 25.02 -17.55 8.33
C ALA A 121 26.55 -17.76 8.31
N ILE A 122 27.34 -16.69 8.45
CA ILE A 122 28.81 -16.78 8.56
C ILE A 122 29.24 -17.31 9.92
N ALA A 123 28.52 -16.94 10.99
CA ALA A 123 28.80 -17.42 12.34
C ALA A 123 28.39 -18.88 12.59
N GLU A 124 27.57 -19.48 11.72
CA GLU A 124 27.14 -20.88 11.84
C GLU A 124 28.32 -21.84 11.57
N PRO A 125 28.67 -22.72 12.53
CA PRO A 125 29.84 -23.59 12.41
C PRO A 125 29.64 -24.74 11.42
N ASP A 126 28.41 -25.22 11.21
CA ASP A 126 28.11 -26.28 10.24
C ASP A 126 28.08 -25.71 8.80
N PRO A 127 28.99 -26.14 7.91
CA PRO A 127 29.04 -25.67 6.53
C PRO A 127 27.76 -25.96 5.74
N ARG A 128 27.06 -27.07 6.03
CA ARG A 128 25.82 -27.44 5.31
C ARG A 128 24.71 -26.46 5.66
N ARG A 129 24.50 -26.22 6.96
CA ARG A 129 23.51 -25.25 7.45
C ARG A 129 23.83 -23.83 7.00
N SER A 130 25.09 -23.41 7.05
CA SER A 130 25.53 -22.11 6.53
C SER A 130 25.17 -21.93 5.05
N SER A 131 25.42 -22.96 4.22
CA SER A 131 25.08 -22.94 2.79
C SER A 131 23.57 -22.82 2.56
N GLN A 132 22.75 -23.60 3.29
CA GLN A 132 21.29 -23.51 3.21
C GLN A 132 20.78 -22.12 3.59
N MET A 133 21.30 -21.54 4.68
CA MET A 133 20.95 -20.18 5.10
C MET A 133 21.29 -19.15 4.02
N LYS A 134 22.48 -19.22 3.42
CA LYS A 134 22.90 -18.30 2.33
C LYS A 134 21.97 -18.40 1.13
N THR A 135 21.59 -19.61 0.73
CA THR A 135 20.62 -19.83 -0.36
C THR A 135 19.27 -19.20 -0.04
N MET A 136 18.75 -19.41 1.18
CA MET A 136 17.49 -18.79 1.61
C MET A 136 17.57 -17.25 1.61
N ILE A 137 18.66 -16.67 2.12
CA ILE A 137 18.86 -15.21 2.19
C ILE A 137 18.91 -14.58 0.79
N ASN A 138 19.50 -15.27 -0.18
CA ASN A 138 19.57 -14.80 -1.56
C ASN A 138 18.21 -14.90 -2.29
N ALA A 139 17.36 -15.84 -1.88
CA ALA A 139 16.02 -16.01 -2.41
C ALA A 139 14.99 -15.00 -1.86
N LEU A 140 15.27 -14.36 -0.71
CA LEU A 140 14.46 -13.24 -0.17
C LEU A 140 14.51 -12.03 -1.09
#